data_AF-A0A9E7INZ3-F1
#
_entry.id   AF-A0A9E7INZ3-F1
#
_cell.length_a   1.000
_cell.length_b   1.000
_cell.length_c   1.000
_cell.angle_alpha   90.00
_cell.angle_beta   90.00
_cell.angle_gamma   90.00
#
_symmetry.space_group_name_H-M   'P 1'
#
loop_
_entity.id
_entity.type
_entity.pdbx_description
1 polymer ?
#
loop_
_entity_poly.entity_id
_entity_poly.type
_entity_poly.pdbx_seq_one_letter_code
_entity_poly.pdbx_strand_id
1 'polypeptide(L)' 'MLDGGYGMLGNASEVAYMKTLTDEEQKARIKKLWLEDPEAYYEWKEDCIESGDLPDLFGTSDNPITIDESKL' A
#
# COMPACT_ATOMS: atom_id res chain seq x y z
N MET A 1 -3.27 5.73 22.42
CA MET A 1 -2.30 5.09 21.51
C MET A 1 -3.07 4.16 20.60
N LEU A 2 -3.54 4.68 19.48
CA LEU A 2 -3.78 3.95 18.25
C LEU A 2 -3.33 4.91 17.14
N ASP A 3 -2.05 5.30 17.23
CA ASP A 3 -1.30 5.85 16.10
C ASP A 3 -0.78 4.64 15.32
N GLY A 4 -0.90 4.67 13.99
CA GLY A 4 -0.23 3.72 13.11
C GLY A 4 -1.17 2.69 12.50
N GLY A 5 -1.87 3.07 11.44
CA GLY A 5 -2.60 2.13 10.61
C GLY A 5 -3.48 2.80 9.55
N TYR A 6 -3.10 2.63 8.29
CA TYR A 6 -3.81 3.06 7.11
C TYR A 6 -5.03 2.18 6.79
N GLY A 7 -6.09 2.83 6.31
CA GLY A 7 -7.38 2.18 6.00
C GLY A 7 -8.28 1.92 7.21
N MET A 8 -9.52 1.50 6.97
CA MET A 8 -10.53 1.23 8.02
C MET A 8 -10.11 0.08 8.97
N LEU A 9 -9.13 -0.73 8.57
CA LEU A 9 -8.74 -1.97 9.24
C LEU A 9 -7.28 -1.96 9.78
N GLY A 10 -6.51 -0.90 9.51
CA GLY A 10 -5.08 -0.78 9.85
C GLY A 10 -4.13 -1.51 8.89
N ASN A 11 -2.82 -1.21 8.97
CA ASN A 11 -1.78 -1.61 7.99
C ASN A 11 -1.77 -3.12 7.68
N ALA A 12 -1.69 -3.96 8.71
CA ALA A 12 -1.61 -5.42 8.54
C ALA A 12 -2.89 -6.03 7.96
N SER A 13 -4.06 -5.49 8.34
CA SER A 13 -5.34 -5.95 7.80
C SER A 13 -5.52 -5.52 6.35
N GLU A 14 -5.06 -4.33 5.97
CA GLU A 14 -5.06 -3.85 4.59
C GLU A 14 -4.15 -4.73 3.71
N VAL A 15 -2.96 -5.11 4.20
CA VAL A 15 -2.09 -6.09 3.52
C VAL A 15 -2.79 -7.44 3.32
N ALA A 16 -3.44 -7.96 4.37
CA ALA A 16 -4.16 -9.23 4.27
C ALA A 16 -5.32 -9.14 3.26
N TYR A 17 -6.04 -8.04 3.24
CA TYR A 17 -7.11 -7.79 2.26
C TYR A 17 -6.56 -7.70 0.84
N MET A 18 -5.48 -6.95 0.60
CA MET A 18 -4.83 -6.83 -0.70
C MET A 18 -4.41 -8.17 -1.29
N LYS A 19 -3.90 -9.10 -0.45
CA LYS A 19 -3.54 -10.47 -0.86
C LYS A 19 -4.74 -11.31 -1.33
N THR A 20 -5.99 -10.89 -1.05
CA THR A 20 -7.21 -11.56 -1.54
C THR A 20 -7.72 -11.00 -2.86
N LEU A 21 -7.21 -9.85 -3.29
CA LEU A 21 -7.64 -9.13 -4.49
C LEU A 21 -6.88 -9.58 -5.73
N THR A 22 -7.52 -9.47 -6.89
CA THR A 22 -6.85 -9.59 -8.20
C THR A 22 -5.94 -8.39 -8.47
N ASP A 23 -4.99 -8.53 -9.40
CA ASP A 23 -4.05 -7.46 -9.78
C ASP A 23 -4.74 -6.15 -10.16
N GLU A 24 -5.86 -6.21 -10.87
CA GLU A 24 -6.65 -5.03 -11.25
C GLU A 24 -7.31 -4.37 -10.03
N GLU A 25 -7.85 -5.17 -9.12
CA GLU A 25 -8.48 -4.67 -7.89
C GLU A 25 -7.45 -4.07 -6.92
N GLN A 26 -6.25 -4.66 -6.83
CA GLN A 26 -5.14 -4.11 -6.05
C GLN A 26 -4.74 -2.72 -6.57
N LYS A 27 -4.56 -2.58 -7.89
CA LYS A 27 -4.26 -1.27 -8.50
C LYS A 27 -5.36 -0.25 -8.24
N ALA A 28 -6.62 -0.63 -8.42
CA ALA A 28 -7.76 0.24 -8.17
C ALA A 28 -7.85 0.67 -6.69
N ARG A 29 -7.57 -0.25 -5.76
CA ARG A 29 -7.53 0.02 -4.32
C ARG A 29 -6.41 0.98 -3.96
N ILE A 30 -5.19 0.76 -4.48
CA ILE A 30 -4.05 1.67 -4.29
C ILE A 30 -4.35 3.07 -4.84
N LYS A 31 -4.88 3.16 -6.07
CA LYS A 31 -5.28 4.44 -6.65
C LYS A 31 -6.28 5.17 -5.77
N LYS A 32 -7.32 4.46 -5.32
CA LYS A 32 -8.35 5.03 -4.44
C LYS A 32 -7.73 5.56 -3.15
N LEU A 33 -6.87 4.77 -2.51
CA LEU A 33 -6.17 5.14 -1.28
C LEU A 33 -5.34 6.40 -1.50
N TRP A 34 -4.48 6.43 -2.52
CA TRP A 34 -3.68 7.61 -2.85
C TRP A 34 -4.54 8.86 -3.14
N LEU A 35 -5.69 8.72 -3.79
CA LEU A 35 -6.60 9.85 -4.05
C LEU A 35 -7.34 10.34 -2.80
N GLU A 36 -7.66 9.45 -1.86
CA GLU A 36 -8.36 9.79 -0.61
C GLU A 36 -7.43 10.41 0.41
N ASP A 37 -6.22 9.84 0.59
CA ASP A 37 -5.22 10.29 1.55
C ASP A 37 -3.80 9.93 1.07
N PRO A 38 -3.13 10.84 0.34
CA PRO A 38 -1.78 10.60 -0.17
C PRO A 38 -0.74 10.37 0.93
N GLU A 39 -0.84 11.08 2.06
CA GLU A 39 0.14 11.01 3.14
C GLU A 39 0.13 9.62 3.76
N ALA A 40 -1.04 9.14 4.15
CA ALA A 40 -1.14 7.85 4.80
C ALA A 40 -0.95 6.67 3.82
N TYR A 41 -1.16 6.88 2.51
CA TYR A 41 -0.69 5.95 1.47
C TYR A 41 0.83 5.80 1.47
N TYR A 42 1.58 6.91 1.55
CA TYR A 42 3.04 6.87 1.57
C TYR A 42 3.58 6.21 2.85
N GLU A 43 3.00 6.52 4.00
CA GLU A 43 3.35 5.84 5.26
C GLU A 43 3.13 4.33 5.16
N TRP A 44 1.97 3.90 4.65
CA TRP A 44 1.69 2.47 4.49
C TRP A 44 2.60 1.78 3.47
N LYS A 45 2.96 2.47 2.38
CA LYS A 45 3.91 1.99 1.40
C LYS A 45 5.29 1.74 2.05
N GLU A 46 5.78 2.69 2.82
CA GLU A 46 7.06 2.54 3.54
C GLU A 46 7.01 1.37 4.51
N ASP A 47 5.94 1.24 5.29
CA ASP A 47 5.72 0.15 6.24
C ASP A 47 5.71 -1.23 5.54
N CYS A 48 5.09 -1.31 4.35
CA CYS A 48 5.10 -2.52 3.51
C CYS A 48 6.50 -2.85 3.01
N ILE A 49 7.26 -1.86 2.54
CA ILE A 49 8.63 -2.05 2.05
C ILE A 49 9.54 -2.55 3.17
N GLU A 50 9.47 -1.93 4.36
CA GLU A 50 10.26 -2.33 5.53
C GLU A 50 9.92 -3.75 6.03
N SER A 51 8.64 -4.10 5.98
CA SER A 51 8.15 -5.42 6.42
C SER A 51 8.30 -6.51 5.35
N GLY A 52 8.63 -6.15 4.10
CA GLY A 52 8.68 -7.05 2.96
C GLY A 52 7.30 -7.52 2.48
N ASP A 53 6.25 -6.75 2.75
CA ASP A 53 4.89 -7.04 2.34
C ASP A 53 4.57 -6.41 0.98
N LEU A 54 3.76 -7.13 0.18
CA LEU A 54 3.33 -6.70 -1.16
C LEU A 54 4.50 -6.28 -2.08
N PRO A 55 5.59 -7.07 -2.19
CA PRO A 55 6.79 -6.69 -2.93
C PRO A 55 6.54 -6.49 -4.43
N ASP A 56 5.52 -7.16 -4.99
CA ASP A 56 5.13 -6.99 -6.40
C ASP A 56 4.51 -5.61 -6.68
N LEU A 57 3.97 -4.94 -5.65
CA LEU A 57 3.34 -3.63 -5.74
C LEU A 57 4.31 -2.51 -5.38
N PHE A 58 5.07 -2.68 -4.29
CA PHE A 58 5.89 -1.62 -3.70
C PHE A 58 7.40 -1.85 -3.81
N GLY A 59 7.83 -3.03 -4.23
CA GLY A 59 9.24 -3.43 -4.25
C GLY A 59 9.75 -3.78 -2.85
N THR A 60 11.05 -3.75 -2.70
CA THR A 60 11.75 -4.04 -1.43
C THR A 60 12.62 -2.86 -1.02
N SER A 61 13.16 -2.87 0.21
CA SER A 61 14.04 -1.78 0.69
C SER A 61 15.27 -1.59 -0.21
N ASP A 62 15.77 -2.67 -0.82
CA ASP A 62 16.92 -2.62 -1.75
C ASP A 62 16.52 -2.20 -3.18
N ASN A 63 15.27 -2.42 -3.56
CA ASN A 63 14.76 -2.11 -4.90
C ASN A 63 13.28 -1.68 -4.82
N PRO A 64 13.01 -0.44 -4.35
CA PRO A 64 11.65 0.05 -4.22
C PRO A 64 11.04 0.29 -5.60
N ILE A 65 9.79 -0.15 -5.79
CA ILE A 65 9.02 0.18 -6.98
C ILE A 65 8.49 1.60 -6.79
N THR A 66 9.00 2.52 -7.62
CA THR A 66 8.36 3.81 -7.83
C THR A 66 7.06 3.57 -8.56
N ILE A 67 5.94 3.72 -7.86
CA ILE A 67 4.64 3.73 -8.47
C ILE A 67 4.54 5.02 -9.28
N ASP A 68 4.25 4.87 -10.56
CA ASP A 68 4.01 6.00 -11.44
C ASP A 68 2.62 6.55 -11.12
N GLU A 69 2.57 7.58 -10.27
CA GLU A 69 1.35 8.26 -9.84
C GLU A 69 0.50 8.77 -11.01
N SER A 70 1.11 9.03 -12.18
CA SER A 70 0.39 9.42 -13.39
C SER A 70 -0.34 8.26 -14.09
N LYS A 71 0.00 7.02 -13.73
CA LYS A 71 -0.58 5.77 -14.24
C LYS A 71 -1.44 5.03 -13.22
N LEU A 72 -1.47 5.48 -11.97
CA LEU A 72 -2.48 5.06 -10.99
C LEU A 72 -3.84 5.56 -11.43
#